data_AF-A0A1G3TB33-F1
#
_entry.id   AF-A0A1G3TB33-F1
#
_cell.length_a   1.000
_cell.length_b   1.000
_cell.length_c   1.000
_cell.angle_alpha   90.00
_cell.angle_beta   90.00
_cell.angle_gamma   90.00
#
_symmetry.space_group_name_H-M   'P 1'
#
loop_
_entity.id
_entity.type
_entity.pdbx_description
1 polymer ?
#
loop_
_entity_poly.entity_id
_entity_poly.type
_entity_poly.pdbx_seq_one_letter_code
_entity_poly.pdbx_strand_id
1 'polypeptide(L)'
;MSTIVQEIDFKTKNGLLVKAQIEKINNLEYICNVHADNAKGSFSTLPSSTLSSAKECFETLLNQINKIIFAQYIGDSLEKIDNTCNCPYITKKEEEIICTSSITILVNGS
;
A
#
# COMPACT_ATOMS: atom_id res chain seq x y z
N MET A 1 -15.56 17.44 1.92
CA MET A 1 -15.45 16.30 2.85
C MET A 1 -14.88 15.15 2.04
N SER A 2 -13.75 14.58 2.46
CA SER A 2 -13.17 13.42 1.79
C SER A 2 -13.97 12.16 2.15
N THR A 3 -13.95 11.18 1.25
CA THR A 3 -14.60 9.88 1.45
C THR A 3 -13.54 8.79 1.36
N ILE A 4 -13.48 7.90 2.35
CA ILE A 4 -12.64 6.71 2.26
C ILE A 4 -13.20 5.84 1.14
N VAL A 5 -12.40 5.63 0.10
CA VAL A 5 -12.75 4.81 -1.06
C VAL A 5 -12.09 3.44 -1.02
N GLN A 6 -11.03 3.29 -0.21
CA GLN A 6 -10.34 2.03 -0.04
C GLN A 6 -9.62 1.96 1.31
N GLU A 7 -9.71 0.82 1.97
CA GLU A 7 -8.81 0.41 3.06
C GLU A 7 -7.93 -0.74 2.57
N ILE A 8 -6.64 -0.73 2.89
CA ILE A 8 -5.63 -1.66 2.37
C ILE A 8 -4.80 -2.18 3.54
N ASP A 9 -4.70 -3.49 3.62
CA ASP A 9 -3.88 -4.18 4.63
C ASP A 9 -2.63 -4.76 3.97
N PHE A 10 -1.46 -4.25 4.30
CA PHE A 10 -0.17 -4.81 3.88
C PHE A 10 0.36 -5.74 4.98
N LYS A 11 0.54 -7.01 4.65
CA LYS A 11 1.01 -8.06 5.57
C LYS A 11 2.36 -8.60 5.13
N THR A 12 3.30 -8.68 6.05
CA THR A 12 4.63 -9.26 5.81
C THR A 12 4.72 -10.70 6.30
N LYS A 13 5.74 -11.42 5.83
CA LYS A 13 5.98 -12.83 6.22
C LYS A 13 6.19 -12.98 7.72
N ASN A 14 6.80 -12.00 8.37
CA ASN A 14 7.06 -12.03 9.82
C ASN A 14 5.93 -11.42 10.65
N GLY A 15 4.75 -11.20 10.05
CA GLY A 15 3.54 -10.81 10.77
C GLY A 15 3.41 -9.31 11.03
N LEU A 16 4.19 -8.45 10.35
CA LEU A 16 3.89 -7.02 10.36
C LEU A 16 2.60 -6.78 9.57
N LEU A 17 1.79 -5.89 10.11
CA LEU A 17 0.55 -5.42 9.51
C LEU A 17 0.58 -3.91 9.46
N VAL A 18 0.44 -3.37 8.25
CA VAL A 18 0.32 -1.94 7.98
C VAL A 18 -1.03 -1.69 7.33
N LYS A 19 -1.83 -0.83 7.96
CA LYS A 19 -3.16 -0.44 7.47
C LYS A 19 -3.09 0.94 6.86
N ALA A 20 -3.42 1.01 5.58
CA ALA A 20 -3.46 2.24 4.82
C ALA A 20 -4.85 2.47 4.26
N GLN A 21 -5.12 3.72 3.90
CA GLN A 21 -6.37 4.08 3.26
C GLN A 21 -6.12 5.03 2.08
N ILE A 22 -7.06 5.00 1.15
CA ILE A 22 -7.17 5.97 0.07
C ILE A 22 -8.49 6.69 0.25
N GLU A 23 -8.42 8.01 0.31
CA GLU A 23 -9.55 8.92 0.39
C GLU A 23 -9.69 9.68 -0.92
N LYS A 24 -10.91 9.83 -1.39
CA LYS A 24 -11.22 10.72 -2.51
C LYS A 24 -11.62 12.09 -1.97
N ILE A 25 -10.88 13.14 -2.34
CA ILE A 25 -11.26 14.52 -2.02
C ILE A 25 -12.30 15.01 -3.04
N ASN A 26 -11.99 14.83 -4.33
CA ASN A 26 -12.83 15.20 -5.46
C ASN A 26 -12.51 14.31 -6.67
N ASN A 27 -13.02 14.63 -7.87
CA ASN A 27 -12.82 13.78 -9.05
C ASN A 27 -11.37 13.74 -9.58
N LEU A 28 -10.50 14.63 -9.10
CA LEU A 28 -9.12 14.80 -9.58
C LEU A 28 -8.08 14.63 -8.46
N GLU A 29 -8.49 14.47 -7.21
CA GLU A 29 -7.59 14.45 -6.06
C GLU A 29 -7.94 13.34 -5.08
N TYR A 30 -6.92 12.56 -4.75
CA TYR A 30 -6.96 11.45 -3.81
C TYR A 30 -5.87 11.65 -2.75
N ILE A 31 -6.17 11.32 -1.50
CA ILE A 31 -5.19 11.27 -0.41
C ILE A 31 -4.92 9.81 -0.10
N CYS A 32 -3.67 9.45 0.10
CA CYS A 32 -3.32 8.16 0.68
C CYS A 32 -2.40 8.31 1.89
N ASN A 33 -2.66 7.52 2.91
CA ASN A 33 -1.92 7.55 4.17
C ASN A 33 -1.96 6.19 4.87
N VAL A 34 -0.95 5.94 5.70
CA VAL A 34 -0.98 4.87 6.69
C VAL A 34 -1.65 5.42 7.95
N HIS A 35 -2.64 4.70 8.48
CA HIS A 35 -3.37 5.13 9.67
C HIS A 35 -3.19 4.21 10.88
N ALA A 36 -2.66 2.99 10.67
CA ALA A 36 -2.28 2.10 11.76
C ALA A 36 -1.19 1.11 11.33
N ASP A 37 -0.36 0.70 12.29
CA ASP A 37 0.57 -0.43 12.12
C ASP A 37 0.83 -1.13 13.46
N ASN A 38 1.24 -2.40 13.42
CA ASN A 38 1.70 -3.15 14.60
C ASN A 38 3.22 -3.06 14.81
N ALA A 39 3.89 -2.15 14.11
CA ALA A 39 5.33 -2.02 14.01
C ALA A 39 5.86 -0.85 14.88
N LYS A 40 5.18 -0.58 16.00
CA LYS A 40 5.49 0.53 16.93
C LYS A 40 5.49 1.92 16.26
N GLY A 41 4.72 2.09 15.20
CA GLY A 41 4.54 3.37 14.53
C GLY A 41 5.53 3.66 13.41
N SER A 42 6.42 2.72 13.06
CA SER A 42 7.39 2.90 11.97
C SER A 42 6.74 3.27 10.64
N PHE A 43 5.48 2.88 10.40
CA PHE A 43 4.75 3.18 9.17
C PHE A 43 3.74 4.33 9.35
N SER A 44 3.16 4.50 10.54
CA SER A 44 2.22 5.59 10.85
C SER A 44 2.85 6.99 10.77
N THR A 45 4.19 7.08 10.73
CA THR A 45 4.93 8.33 10.51
C THR A 45 5.07 8.70 9.03
N LEU A 46 4.66 7.82 8.11
CA LEU A 46 4.67 8.11 6.68
C LEU A 46 3.75 9.29 6.37
N PRO A 47 4.23 10.31 5.64
CA PRO A 47 3.40 11.45 5.30
C PRO A 47 2.28 11.02 4.35
N SER A 48 1.09 11.59 4.56
CA SER A 48 0.01 11.50 3.59
C SER A 48 0.43 12.12 2.26
N SER A 49 0.04 11.50 1.15
CA SER A 49 0.32 12.02 -0.20
C SER A 49 -0.98 12.34 -0.91
N THR A 50 -1.05 13.51 -1.55
CA THR A 50 -2.18 13.89 -2.42
C THR A 50 -1.79 13.68 -3.88
N LEU A 51 -2.56 12.87 -4.61
CA LEU A 51 -2.23 12.39 -5.95
C LEU A 51 -3.46 12.47 -6.87
N SER A 52 -3.24 12.34 -8.17
CA SER A 52 -4.27 12.56 -9.18
C SER A 52 -5.19 11.36 -9.41
N SER A 53 -4.78 10.19 -8.91
CA SER A 53 -5.55 8.95 -9.01
C SER A 53 -5.36 8.02 -7.81
N ALA A 54 -6.36 7.16 -7.56
CA ALA A 54 -6.27 6.10 -6.57
C ALA A 54 -5.14 5.10 -6.88
N LYS A 55 -4.80 4.91 -8.16
CA LYS A 55 -3.68 4.07 -8.59
C LYS A 55 -2.35 4.64 -8.11
N GLU A 56 -2.07 5.92 -8.37
CA GLU A 56 -0.85 6.58 -7.91
C GLU A 56 -0.74 6.52 -6.37
N CYS A 57 -1.88 6.69 -5.68
CA CYS A 57 -1.98 6.50 -4.24
C CYS A 57 -1.54 5.10 -3.80
N PHE A 58 -2.07 4.05 -4.45
CA PHE A 58 -1.70 2.67 -4.16
C PHE A 58 -0.20 2.41 -4.41
N GLU A 59 0.32 2.81 -5.58
CA GLU A 59 1.73 2.62 -5.94
C GLU A 59 2.67 3.36 -4.98
N THR A 60 2.27 4.55 -4.53
CA THR A 60 3.02 5.34 -3.53
C THR A 60 3.05 4.63 -2.19
N LEU A 61 1.91 4.17 -1.68
CA LEU A 61 1.82 3.40 -0.42
C LEU A 61 2.68 2.14 -0.49
N LEU A 62 2.54 1.36 -1.56
CA LEU A 62 3.30 0.12 -1.79
C LEU A 62 4.81 0.38 -1.78
N ASN A 63 5.27 1.41 -2.48
CA ASN A 63 6.68 1.76 -2.56
C ASN A 63 7.23 2.22 -1.20
N GLN A 64 6.52 3.10 -0.49
CA GLN A 64 6.94 3.59 0.82
C GLN A 64 7.00 2.47 1.86
N ILE A 65 5.98 1.62 1.93
CA ILE A 65 5.93 0.48 2.86
C ILE A 65 7.05 -0.52 2.56
N ASN A 66 7.26 -0.90 1.29
CA ASN A 66 8.35 -1.78 0.90
C ASN A 66 9.73 -1.22 1.27
N LYS A 67 9.95 0.09 1.06
CA LYS A 67 11.21 0.74 1.44
C LYS A 67 11.48 0.63 2.94
N ILE A 68 10.47 0.86 3.78
CA ILE A 68 10.61 0.72 5.24
C ILE A 68 10.87 -0.72 5.63
N ILE A 69 10.13 -1.69 5.06
CA ILE A 69 10.35 -3.13 5.31
C ILE A 69 11.79 -3.50 4.99
N PHE A 70 12.26 -3.15 3.79
CA PHE A 70 13.62 -3.47 3.34
C PHE A 70 14.70 -2.82 4.23
N ALA A 71 14.47 -1.58 4.68
CA ALA A 71 15.46 -0.84 5.45
C ALA A 71 15.49 -1.22 6.95
N GLN A 72 14.33 -1.50 7.56
CA GLN A 72 14.20 -1.63 9.01
C GLN A 72 13.92 -3.07 9.47
N TYR A 73 13.39 -3.92 8.59
CA TYR A 73 12.96 -5.28 8.92
C TYR A 73 13.70 -6.29 8.05
N ILE A 74 15.02 -6.39 8.27
CA ILE A 74 15.92 -7.25 7.49
C ILE A 74 15.43 -8.70 7.50
N GLY A 75 15.31 -9.29 6.30
CA GLY A 75 14.82 -10.65 6.13
C GLY A 75 13.30 -10.78 6.14
N ASP A 76 12.57 -9.68 6.30
CA ASP A 76 11.13 -9.62 6.08
C ASP A 76 10.81 -9.17 4.64
N SER A 77 9.58 -9.43 4.21
CA SER A 77 9.08 -9.04 2.89
C SER A 77 7.56 -9.01 2.92
N LEU A 78 6.94 -8.17 2.09
CA LEU A 78 5.51 -8.27 1.84
C LEU A 78 5.15 -9.68 1.38
N GLU A 79 4.18 -10.27 2.06
CA GLU A 79 3.61 -11.59 1.76
C GLU A 79 2.25 -11.44 1.09
N LYS A 80 1.43 -10.52 1.61
CA LYS A 80 0.04 -10.36 1.18
C LYS A 80 -0.38 -8.91 1.24
N ILE A 81 -1.17 -8.49 0.26
CA ILE A 81 -1.87 -7.21 0.27
C ILE A 81 -3.36 -7.55 0.20
N ASP A 82 -4.06 -7.32 1.30
CA ASP A 82 -5.47 -7.60 1.43
C ASP A 82 -6.32 -6.40 0.99
N ASN A 83 -7.54 -6.70 0.57
CA ASN A 83 -8.58 -5.73 0.25
C ASN A 83 -8.31 -4.85 -0.99
N THR A 84 -7.34 -5.22 -1.84
CA THR A 84 -7.11 -4.59 -3.15
C THR A 84 -8.28 -4.75 -4.12
N CYS A 85 -9.07 -5.82 -3.99
CA CYS A 85 -10.07 -6.28 -4.96
C CYS A 85 -11.46 -5.61 -4.85
N ASN A 86 -11.61 -4.59 -4.00
CA ASN A 86 -12.88 -3.86 -3.82
C ASN A 86 -12.72 -2.37 -4.16
N CYS A 87 -11.68 -2.00 -4.92
CA CYS A 87 -11.46 -0.61 -5.29
C CYS A 87 -12.18 -0.29 -6.59
N PRO A 88 -13.29 0.48 -6.61
CA PRO A 88 -13.91 0.91 -7.86
C PRO A 88 -12.99 1.82 -8.71
N TYR A 89 -11.82 2.19 -8.18
CA TYR A 89 -10.85 3.10 -8.77
C TYR A 89 -9.50 2.43 -9.13
N ILE A 90 -9.33 1.13 -8.87
CA ILE A 90 -8.24 0.31 -9.39
C ILE A 90 -8.91 -0.78 -10.24
N THR A 91 -8.69 -0.78 -11.55
CA THR A 91 -9.44 -1.67 -12.44
C THR A 91 -9.06 -3.13 -12.19
N LYS A 92 -9.97 -4.10 -12.46
CA LYS A 92 -9.65 -5.55 -12.40
C LYS A 92 -8.36 -5.95 -13.14
N LYS A 93 -8.01 -5.23 -14.22
CA LYS A 93 -6.77 -5.44 -14.98
C LYS A 93 -5.53 -4.94 -14.23
N GLU A 94 -5.65 -3.84 -13.51
CA GLU A 94 -4.60 -3.31 -12.63
C GLU A 94 -4.49 -4.14 -11.35
N GLU A 95 -5.63 -4.59 -10.81
CA GLU A 95 -5.71 -5.57 -9.73
C GLU A 95 -5.05 -6.90 -10.14
N GLU A 96 -5.26 -7.41 -11.36
CA GLU A 96 -4.57 -8.60 -11.85
C GLU A 96 -3.06 -8.36 -11.92
N ILE A 97 -2.58 -7.22 -12.41
CA ILE A 97 -1.13 -6.92 -12.39
C ILE A 97 -0.59 -6.87 -10.95
N ILE A 98 -1.35 -6.31 -10.00
CA ILE A 98 -0.93 -6.17 -8.60
C ILE A 98 -1.04 -7.51 -7.84
N CYS A 99 -2.09 -8.31 -8.08
CA CYS A 99 -2.41 -9.54 -7.36
C CYS A 99 -1.80 -10.80 -8.00
N THR A 100 -1.66 -10.85 -9.33
CA THR A 100 -0.87 -11.91 -10.01
C THR A 100 0.63 -11.67 -9.89
N SER A 101 1.07 -10.46 -9.53
CA SER A 101 2.41 -10.20 -9.00
C SER A 101 2.58 -10.69 -7.55
N SER A 102 1.84 -11.72 -7.15
CA SER A 102 2.23 -12.56 -6.03
C SER A 102 3.62 -13.15 -6.30
N ILE A 103 4.63 -12.40 -5.87
CA ILE A 103 6.00 -12.85 -5.62
C ILE A 103 6.80 -13.23 -6.87
N THR A 104 7.21 -12.22 -7.66
CA THR A 104 8.53 -12.24 -8.30
C THR A 104 9.14 -10.83 -8.33
N ILE A 105 9.22 -10.14 -7.18
CA ILE A 105 10.28 -9.13 -7.02
C ILE A 105 11.53 -9.92 -6.63
N LEU A 106 12.16 -10.53 -7.64
CA LEU A 106 13.59 -10.78 -7.61
C LEU A 106 14.24 -9.40 -7.45
N VAL A 107 14.50 -9.01 -6.21
CA VAL A 107 15.59 -8.06 -5.93
C VAL A 107 16.83 -8.75 -6.48
N ASN A 108 17.34 -8.24 -7.60
CA ASN A 108 18.54 -8.74 -8.26
C ASN A 108 19.62 -9.04 -7.22
N GLY A 109 19.89 -10.33 -7.03
CA GLY A 109 21.09 -10.80 -6.36
C GLY A 109 22.21 -10.85 -7.39
N SER A 110 23.10 -9.86 -7.29
CA SER A 110 24.39 -9.67 -8.00
C SER A 110 24.34 -8.85 -9.28
#